data_AF-A0A8K1D2K8-F1
#
_entry.id   AF-A0A8K1D2K8-F1
#
_cell.length_a   1.000
_cell.length_b   1.000
_cell.length_c   1.000
_cell.angle_alpha   90.00
_cell.angle_beta   90.00
_cell.angle_gamma   90.00
#
_symmetry.space_group_name_H-M   'P 1'
#
loop_
_entity.id
_entity.type
_entity.pdbx_description
1 polymer ?
#
loop_
_entity_poly.entity_id
_entity_poly.type
_entity_poly.pdbx_seq_one_letter_code
_entity_poly.pdbx_strand_id
1 'polypeptide(L)'
;MYSIFYLLYIASVIASLTYSLGALFYGSPIPISSFKRFGHKMILDAIYADIWINLFFFIINIINQIQSSLGYSWSIFYLDFGMLDLQLIYTINAFKLWYISLSALVSYIRFPTYLINVLGPLLQYISFLTDILFSLAIYLEFGTFIEGSYMTLIAIGVLLMSLPFRMGKGIGGYLIGFAIVFYIGFPYLPVLISGTSPSLYDLVVHNLQLGLAEISFNFPILVYSFIILPIVYIGILMGFSFILGSFISGYSVRLPINIDI
;
A
#
# COMPACT_ATOMS: atom_id res chain seq x y z
N MET A 1 -3.04 20.31 -10.25
CA MET A 1 -3.55 18.93 -10.35
C MET A 1 -4.73 18.94 -11.30
N TYR A 2 -4.82 17.99 -12.24
CA TYR A 2 -5.99 17.89 -13.12
C TYR A 2 -7.21 17.48 -12.30
N SER A 3 -8.37 18.07 -12.57
CA SER A 3 -9.60 17.69 -11.86
C SER A 3 -10.04 16.30 -12.30
N ILE A 4 -10.65 15.54 -11.38
CA ILE A 4 -11.19 14.20 -11.65
C ILE A 4 -12.19 14.25 -12.82
N PHE A 5 -13.05 15.27 -12.84
CA PHE A 5 -14.00 15.51 -13.93
C PHE A 5 -13.31 15.70 -15.29
N TYR A 6 -12.17 16.39 -15.33
CA TYR A 6 -11.41 16.58 -16.56
C TYR A 6 -10.82 15.26 -17.07
N LEU A 7 -10.32 14.40 -16.17
CA LEU A 7 -9.83 13.06 -16.54
C LEU A 7 -10.94 12.18 -17.09
N LEU A 8 -12.11 12.16 -16.44
CA LEU A 8 -13.28 11.40 -16.91
C LEU A 8 -13.83 11.96 -18.22
N TYR A 9 -13.83 13.29 -18.40
CA TYR A 9 -14.19 13.93 -19.66
C TYR A 9 -13.27 13.48 -20.79
N ILE A 10 -11.95 13.52 -20.58
CA ILE A 10 -10.98 13.02 -21.57
C ILE A 10 -11.25 11.54 -21.86
N ALA A 11 -11.46 10.72 -20.83
CA ALA A 11 -11.77 9.31 -21.00
C ALA A 11 -13.01 9.09 -21.88
N SER A 12 -14.05 9.92 -21.72
CA SER A 12 -15.28 9.83 -22.53
C SER A 12 -15.03 10.19 -24.00
N VAL A 13 -14.23 11.23 -24.27
CA VAL A 13 -13.87 11.65 -25.63
C VAL A 13 -13.03 10.56 -26.31
N ILE A 14 -12.06 9.99 -25.61
CA ILE A 14 -11.21 8.92 -26.14
C ILE A 14 -12.03 7.63 -26.34
N ALA A 15 -12.98 7.31 -25.44
CA ALA A 15 -13.88 6.17 -25.62
C ALA A 15 -14.74 6.35 -26.88
N SER A 16 -15.34 7.53 -27.10
CA SER A 16 -16.11 7.87 -28.30
C SER A 16 -15.26 7.78 -29.58
N LEU A 17 -14.01 8.24 -29.53
CA LEU A 17 -13.05 8.09 -30.62
C LEU A 17 -12.76 6.60 -30.91
N THR A 18 -12.53 5.80 -29.87
CA THR A 18 -12.28 4.36 -29.99
C THR A 18 -13.47 3.62 -30.58
N TYR A 19 -14.69 4.00 -30.19
CA TYR A 19 -15.93 3.48 -30.77
C TYR A 19 -16.02 3.81 -32.26
N SER A 20 -15.79 5.08 -32.62
CA SER A 20 -15.85 5.55 -34.00
C SER A 20 -14.82 4.87 -34.90
N LEU A 21 -13.58 4.72 -34.43
CA LEU A 21 -12.54 3.95 -35.12
C LEU A 21 -12.92 2.48 -35.27
N GLY A 22 -13.48 1.88 -34.22
CA GLY A 22 -13.97 0.50 -34.26
C GLY A 22 -15.08 0.30 -35.29
N ALA A 23 -16.04 1.23 -35.36
CA ALA A 23 -17.12 1.22 -36.36
C ALA A 23 -16.59 1.37 -37.79
N LEU A 24 -15.62 2.27 -38.00
CA LEU A 24 -14.97 2.43 -39.31
C LEU A 24 -14.24 1.15 -39.75
N PHE A 25 -13.49 0.50 -38.85
CA PHE A 25 -12.81 -0.76 -39.17
C PHE A 25 -13.79 -1.90 -39.44
N TYR A 26 -14.86 -1.98 -38.66
CA TYR A 26 -15.89 -3.01 -38.84
C TYR A 26 -16.68 -2.82 -40.15
N GLY A 27 -17.04 -1.57 -40.47
CA GLY A 27 -17.77 -1.20 -41.69
C GLY A 27 -16.90 -1.07 -42.94
N SER A 28 -15.57 -1.19 -42.82
CA SER A 28 -14.66 -1.05 -43.96
C SER A 28 -14.92 -2.12 -45.04
N PRO A 29 -14.74 -1.78 -46.33
CA PRO A 29 -14.90 -2.72 -47.44
C PRO A 29 -13.76 -3.76 -47.53
N ILE A 30 -12.86 -3.80 -46.55
CA ILE A 30 -11.68 -4.65 -46.56
C ILE A 30 -12.08 -6.09 -46.17
N PRO A 31 -11.84 -7.11 -47.02
CA PRO A 31 -12.28 -8.48 -46.77
C PRO A 31 -11.34 -9.27 -45.84
N ILE A 32 -10.75 -8.63 -44.83
CA ILE A 32 -9.86 -9.28 -43.85
C ILE A 32 -10.63 -9.52 -42.56
N SER A 33 -10.89 -10.79 -42.23
CA SER A 33 -11.67 -11.18 -41.04
C SER A 33 -11.05 -10.69 -39.73
N SER A 34 -9.72 -10.70 -39.61
CA SER A 34 -8.99 -10.17 -38.45
C SER A 34 -9.23 -8.68 -38.24
N PHE A 35 -9.34 -7.91 -39.32
CA PHE A 35 -9.59 -6.48 -39.27
C PHE A 35 -11.01 -6.16 -38.78
N LYS A 36 -12.01 -6.92 -39.25
CA LYS A 36 -13.40 -6.81 -38.77
C LYS A 36 -13.53 -7.22 -37.31
N ARG A 37 -12.89 -8.33 -36.90
CA ARG A 37 -12.84 -8.77 -35.50
C ARG A 37 -12.19 -7.72 -34.60
N PHE A 38 -11.18 -7.02 -35.10
CA PHE A 38 -10.51 -5.95 -34.37
C PHE A 38 -11.42 -4.73 -34.16
N GLY A 39 -12.11 -4.29 -35.23
CA GLY A 39 -13.10 -3.21 -35.12
C GLY A 39 -14.22 -3.53 -34.13
N HIS A 40 -14.77 -4.75 -34.18
CA HIS A 40 -15.77 -5.21 -33.21
C HIS A 40 -15.25 -5.18 -31.76
N LYS A 41 -14.01 -5.62 -31.52
CA LYS A 41 -13.40 -5.56 -30.18
C LYS A 41 -13.23 -4.12 -29.70
N MET A 42 -12.80 -3.20 -30.56
CA MET A 42 -12.67 -1.78 -30.20
C MET A 42 -14.01 -1.15 -29.82
N ILE A 43 -15.09 -1.50 -30.53
CA ILE A 43 -16.45 -1.07 -30.17
C ILE A 43 -16.81 -1.56 -28.75
N LEU A 44 -16.59 -2.85 -28.46
CA LEU A 44 -16.88 -3.41 -27.13
C LEU A 44 -16.02 -2.76 -26.03
N ASP A 45 -14.75 -2.51 -26.29
CA ASP A 45 -13.84 -1.88 -25.33
C ASP A 45 -14.25 -0.43 -25.05
N ALA A 46 -14.72 0.31 -26.06
CA ALA A 46 -15.23 1.67 -25.89
C ALA A 46 -16.52 1.71 -25.06
N ILE A 47 -17.48 0.81 -25.34
CA ILE A 47 -18.71 0.67 -24.54
C ILE A 47 -18.35 0.33 -23.08
N TYR A 48 -17.38 -0.55 -22.88
CA TYR A 48 -16.93 -0.93 -21.55
C TYR A 48 -16.31 0.25 -20.79
N ALA A 49 -15.46 1.04 -21.44
CA ALA A 49 -14.90 2.25 -20.85
C ALA A 49 -16.00 3.27 -20.48
N ASP A 50 -17.00 3.45 -21.34
CA ASP A 50 -18.13 4.35 -21.08
C ASP A 50 -18.97 3.91 -19.87
N ILE A 51 -19.19 2.61 -19.71
CA ILE A 51 -19.83 2.05 -18.49
C ILE A 51 -19.02 2.41 -17.24
N TRP A 52 -17.69 2.25 -17.27
CA TRP A 52 -16.83 2.61 -16.13
C TRP A 52 -16.87 4.10 -15.79
N ILE A 53 -16.93 4.97 -16.80
CA ILE A 53 -17.07 6.43 -16.59
C ILE A 53 -18.37 6.73 -15.85
N ASN A 54 -19.48 6.14 -16.28
CA ASN A 54 -20.78 6.34 -15.64
C ASN A 54 -20.88 5.69 -14.25
N LEU A 55 -20.18 4.58 -14.02
CA LEU A 55 -20.13 3.91 -12.71
C LEU A 55 -19.17 4.57 -11.71
N PHE A 56 -18.34 5.54 -12.12
CA PHE A 56 -17.27 6.09 -11.28
C PHE A 56 -17.76 6.49 -9.88
N PHE A 57 -18.78 7.36 -9.79
CA PHE A 57 -19.30 7.80 -8.49
C PHE A 57 -19.98 6.70 -7.69
N PHE A 58 -20.63 5.76 -8.39
CA PHE A 58 -21.24 4.60 -7.75
C PHE A 58 -20.16 3.71 -7.09
N ILE A 59 -19.03 3.51 -7.76
CA ILE A 59 -17.88 2.78 -7.21
C ILE A 59 -17.31 3.50 -5.99
N ILE A 60 -17.12 4.82 -6.03
CA ILE A 60 -16.66 5.59 -4.87
C ILE A 60 -17.61 5.41 -3.67
N ASN A 61 -18.93 5.44 -3.91
CA ASN A 61 -19.91 5.21 -2.84
C ASN A 61 -19.82 3.79 -2.27
N ILE A 62 -19.65 2.76 -3.11
CA ILE A 62 -19.43 1.39 -2.64
C ILE A 62 -18.16 1.29 -1.79
N ILE A 63 -17.06 1.89 -2.23
CA ILE A 63 -15.79 1.89 -1.49
C ILE A 63 -15.98 2.48 -0.10
N ASN A 64 -16.63 3.64 -0.01
CA ASN A 64 -16.90 4.32 1.26
C ASN A 64 -17.84 3.51 2.16
N GLN A 65 -18.85 2.84 1.58
CA GLN A 65 -19.75 1.96 2.32
C GLN A 65 -19.01 0.74 2.88
N ILE A 66 -18.18 0.08 2.06
CA ILE A 66 -17.35 -1.05 2.51
C ILE A 66 -16.44 -0.59 3.65
N GLN A 67 -15.75 0.54 3.49
CA GLN A 67 -14.89 1.09 4.53
C GLN A 67 -15.65 1.36 5.84
N SER A 68 -16.85 1.95 5.75
CA SER A 68 -17.68 2.20 6.94
C SER A 68 -18.15 0.91 7.62
N SER A 69 -18.47 -0.14 6.86
CA SER A 69 -18.90 -1.44 7.39
C SER A 69 -17.77 -2.20 8.07
N LEU A 70 -16.55 -1.97 7.61
CA LEU A 70 -15.33 -2.48 8.18
C LEU A 70 -14.97 -1.80 9.52
N GLY A 71 -15.54 -0.62 9.81
CA GLY A 71 -15.34 0.09 11.07
C GLY A 71 -13.99 0.81 11.19
N TYR A 72 -13.16 0.78 10.14
CA TYR A 72 -11.86 1.46 10.10
C TYR A 72 -11.88 2.60 9.09
N SER A 73 -11.52 3.80 9.56
CA SER A 73 -11.42 5.01 8.75
C SER A 73 -9.98 5.50 8.67
N TRP A 74 -9.67 6.32 7.67
CA TRP A 74 -8.36 6.97 7.55
C TRP A 74 -8.01 7.84 8.75
N SER A 75 -8.99 8.44 9.41
CA SER A 75 -8.76 9.18 10.66
C SER A 75 -8.25 8.27 11.78
N ILE A 76 -8.76 7.04 11.88
CA ILE A 76 -8.32 6.05 12.88
C ILE A 76 -6.90 5.59 12.52
N PHE A 77 -6.63 5.34 11.24
CA PHE A 77 -5.30 4.99 10.75
C PHE A 77 -4.22 5.99 11.19
N TYR A 78 -4.42 7.30 10.99
CA TYR A 78 -3.42 8.31 11.39
C TYR A 78 -3.27 8.42 12.90
N LEU A 79 -4.35 8.24 13.65
CA LEU A 79 -4.30 8.23 15.11
C LEU A 79 -3.47 7.05 15.60
N ASP A 80 -3.76 5.84 15.13
CA ASP A 80 -3.07 4.62 15.57
C ASP A 80 -1.59 4.65 15.18
N PHE A 81 -1.26 5.08 13.96
CA PHE A 81 0.13 5.30 13.56
C PHE A 81 0.83 6.37 14.40
N GLY A 82 0.16 7.49 14.66
CA GLY A 82 0.71 8.55 15.53
C GLY A 82 0.99 8.06 16.95
N MET A 83 0.15 7.18 17.49
CA MET A 83 0.38 6.56 18.79
C MET A 83 1.58 5.60 18.77
N LEU A 84 1.73 4.79 17.73
CA LEU A 84 2.90 3.91 17.55
C LEU A 84 4.20 4.72 17.41
N ASP A 85 4.18 5.82 16.65
CA ASP A 85 5.33 6.72 16.49
C ASP A 85 5.74 7.35 17.82
N LEU A 86 4.77 7.87 18.59
CA LEU A 86 5.03 8.45 19.91
C LEU A 86 5.63 7.42 20.89
N GLN A 87 5.13 6.18 20.87
CA GLN A 87 5.66 5.08 21.67
C GLN A 87 7.12 4.75 21.32
N LEU A 88 7.45 4.67 20.04
CA LEU A 88 8.81 4.42 19.59
C LEU A 88 9.75 5.58 19.91
N ILE A 89 9.32 6.83 19.72
CA ILE A 89 10.11 8.01 20.09
C ILE A 89 10.42 8.00 21.59
N TYR A 90 9.43 7.70 22.42
CA TYR A 90 9.61 7.60 23.86
C TYR A 90 10.61 6.51 24.26
N THR A 91 10.48 5.30 23.71
CA THR A 91 11.41 4.19 23.98
C THR A 91 12.82 4.48 23.51
N ILE A 92 12.99 5.00 22.29
CA ILE A 92 14.29 5.43 21.76
C ILE A 92 14.95 6.45 22.69
N ASN A 93 14.20 7.46 23.15
CA ASN A 93 14.73 8.47 24.05
C ASN A 93 15.10 7.89 25.42
N ALA A 94 14.31 6.97 25.97
CA ALA A 94 14.64 6.27 27.20
C ALA A 94 15.95 5.46 27.08
N PHE A 95 16.10 4.66 26.02
CA PHE A 95 17.33 3.90 25.77
C PHE A 95 18.54 4.83 25.50
N LYS A 96 18.35 5.96 24.80
CA LYS A 96 19.41 6.98 24.62
C LYS A 96 19.85 7.60 25.94
N LEU A 97 18.93 7.96 26.82
CA LEU A 97 19.26 8.49 28.15
C LEU A 97 20.04 7.46 28.96
N TRP A 98 19.67 6.19 28.85
CA TRP A 98 20.38 5.09 29.50
C TRP A 98 21.80 4.91 28.95
N TYR A 99 21.95 4.90 27.62
CA TYR A 99 23.24 4.86 26.94
C TYR A 99 24.17 5.98 27.40
N ILE A 100 23.67 7.23 27.41
CA ILE A 100 24.43 8.39 27.85
C ILE A 100 24.84 8.24 29.31
N SER A 101 23.92 7.84 30.19
CA SER A 101 24.19 7.66 31.63
C SER A 101 25.27 6.60 31.87
N LEU A 102 25.19 5.45 31.19
CA LEU A 102 26.20 4.40 31.30
C LEU A 102 27.54 4.82 30.70
N SER A 103 27.54 5.47 29.54
CA SER A 103 28.77 5.95 28.91
C SER A 103 29.48 6.98 29.79
N ALA A 104 28.73 7.86 30.47
CA ALA A 104 29.26 8.83 31.41
C ALA A 104 29.90 8.14 32.63
N LEU A 105 29.23 7.15 33.23
CA LEU A 105 29.80 6.34 34.32
C LEU A 105 31.08 5.61 33.89
N VAL A 106 31.09 5.04 32.69
CA VAL A 106 32.25 4.35 32.12
C VAL A 106 33.44 5.29 31.95
N SER A 107 33.19 6.49 31.43
CA SER A 107 34.22 7.52 31.22
C SER A 107 34.77 8.08 32.54
N TYR A 108 33.93 8.25 33.56
CA TYR A 108 34.33 8.80 34.86
C TYR A 108 35.21 7.83 35.65
N ILE A 109 34.88 6.54 35.62
CA ILE A 109 35.54 5.51 36.43
C ILE A 109 36.77 4.92 35.69
N ARG A 110 37.00 5.29 34.41
CA ARG A 110 38.05 4.72 33.53
C ARG A 110 38.01 3.18 33.53
N PHE A 111 36.81 2.63 33.33
CA PHE A 111 36.66 1.18 33.26
C PHE A 111 37.53 0.60 32.13
N PRO A 112 38.03 -0.63 32.33
CA PRO A 112 38.81 -1.31 31.30
C PRO A 112 37.98 -1.55 30.03
N THR A 113 38.68 -1.54 28.89
CA THR A 113 38.13 -1.47 27.53
C THR A 113 37.11 -2.57 27.20
N TYR A 114 37.14 -3.70 27.90
CA TYR A 114 36.20 -4.80 27.70
C TYR A 114 34.76 -4.50 28.17
N LEU A 115 34.56 -3.58 29.12
CA LEU A 115 33.22 -3.17 29.55
C LEU A 115 32.59 -2.15 28.58
N ILE A 116 33.40 -1.45 27.78
CA ILE A 116 32.92 -0.57 26.71
C ILE A 116 32.20 -1.39 25.63
N ASN A 117 32.64 -2.62 25.39
CA ASN A 117 32.03 -3.52 24.41
C ASN A 117 30.59 -3.94 24.79
N VAL A 118 30.18 -3.78 26.05
CA VAL A 118 28.80 -4.03 26.52
C VAL A 118 27.84 -2.92 26.05
N LEU A 119 28.35 -1.72 25.74
CA LEU A 119 27.54 -0.60 25.24
C LEU A 119 27.21 -0.71 23.74
N GLY A 120 28.01 -1.47 22.98
CA GLY A 120 27.84 -1.67 21.54
C GLY A 120 26.47 -2.28 21.16
N PRO A 121 26.06 -3.42 21.76
CA PRO A 121 24.74 -4.02 21.50
C PRO A 121 23.57 -3.07 21.77
N LEU A 122 23.70 -2.19 22.75
CA LEU A 122 22.66 -1.23 23.06
C LEU A 122 22.56 -0.12 22.01
N LEU A 123 23.70 0.41 21.55
CA LEU A 123 23.71 1.37 20.47
C LEU A 123 23.09 0.77 19.20
N GLN A 124 23.40 -0.49 18.90
CA GLN A 124 22.80 -1.22 17.78
C GLN A 124 21.29 -1.40 17.95
N TYR A 125 20.80 -1.67 19.16
CA TYR A 125 19.36 -1.75 19.44
C TYR A 125 18.66 -0.39 19.27
N ILE A 126 19.27 0.71 19.71
CA ILE A 126 18.76 2.07 19.47
C ILE A 126 18.69 2.35 17.96
N SER A 127 19.75 2.02 17.21
CA SER A 127 19.77 2.16 15.75
C SER A 127 18.65 1.34 15.09
N PHE A 128 18.42 0.11 15.54
CA PHE A 128 17.32 -0.72 15.05
C PHE A 128 15.94 -0.09 15.33
N LEU A 129 15.70 0.44 16.54
CA LEU A 129 14.45 1.14 16.84
C LEU A 129 14.27 2.39 15.97
N THR A 130 15.35 3.12 15.66
CA THR A 130 15.27 4.24 14.71
C THR A 130 14.96 3.80 13.28
N ASP A 131 15.43 2.62 12.85
CA ASP A 131 15.10 2.05 11.54
C ASP A 131 13.61 1.65 11.47
N ILE A 132 13.05 1.11 12.57
CA ILE A 132 11.60 0.85 12.68
C ILE A 132 10.80 2.15 12.54
N LEU A 133 11.21 3.22 13.23
CA LEU A 133 10.55 4.52 13.15
C LEU A 133 10.55 5.04 11.70
N PHE A 134 11.67 4.88 11.00
CA PHE A 134 11.74 5.23 9.57
C PHE A 134 10.79 4.38 8.71
N SER A 135 10.65 3.08 9.01
CA SER A 135 9.69 2.21 8.33
C SER A 135 8.24 2.66 8.55
N LEU A 136 7.86 3.06 9.76
CA LEU A 136 6.53 3.59 10.03
C LEU A 136 6.25 4.87 9.25
N ALA A 137 7.24 5.78 9.18
CA ALA A 137 7.13 7.00 8.39
C ALA A 137 6.87 6.68 6.90
N ILE A 138 7.53 5.67 6.32
CA ILE A 138 7.25 5.22 4.95
C ILE A 138 5.80 4.74 4.81
N TYR A 139 5.29 3.96 5.75
CA TYR A 139 3.90 3.49 5.70
C TYR A 139 2.90 4.63 5.84
N LEU A 140 3.18 5.62 6.69
CA LEU A 140 2.35 6.80 6.87
C LEU A 140 2.30 7.62 5.58
N GLU A 141 3.44 7.93 4.97
CA GLU A 141 3.51 8.67 3.70
C GLU A 141 2.87 7.91 2.54
N PHE A 142 2.96 6.58 2.54
CA PHE A 142 2.25 5.76 1.57
C PHE A 142 0.73 5.80 1.80
N GLY A 143 0.29 5.83 3.05
CA GLY A 143 -1.11 6.00 3.43
C GLY A 143 -1.69 7.34 2.98
N THR A 144 -0.98 8.45 3.24
CA THR A 144 -1.38 9.80 2.81
C THR A 144 -1.48 9.88 1.29
N PHE A 145 -0.55 9.25 0.57
CA PHE A 145 -0.61 9.15 -0.88
C PHE A 145 -1.87 8.40 -1.34
N ILE A 146 -2.19 7.24 -0.75
CA ILE A 146 -3.37 6.46 -1.14
C ILE A 146 -4.66 7.24 -0.87
N GLU A 147 -4.84 7.77 0.34
CA GLU A 147 -6.04 8.52 0.70
C GLU A 147 -6.22 9.78 -0.18
N GLY A 148 -5.13 10.50 -0.44
CA GLY A 148 -5.17 11.71 -1.26
C GLY A 148 -5.38 11.45 -2.75
N SER A 149 -4.99 10.27 -3.25
CA SER A 149 -4.94 10.00 -4.70
C SER A 149 -5.88 8.91 -5.20
N TYR A 150 -6.54 8.10 -4.36
CA TYR A 150 -7.31 6.93 -4.83
C TYR A 150 -8.35 7.28 -5.91
N MET A 151 -9.10 8.38 -5.77
CA MET A 151 -10.07 8.80 -6.79
C MET A 151 -9.39 9.17 -8.11
N THR A 152 -8.24 9.85 -8.03
CA THR A 152 -7.45 10.22 -9.21
C THR A 152 -6.83 9.00 -9.88
N LEU A 153 -6.38 8.01 -9.09
CA LEU A 153 -5.90 6.74 -9.59
C LEU A 153 -7.02 6.01 -10.33
N ILE A 154 -8.21 5.86 -9.73
CA ILE A 154 -9.35 5.23 -10.42
C ILE A 154 -9.66 5.97 -11.73
N ALA A 155 -9.70 7.31 -11.74
CA ALA A 155 -9.96 8.09 -12.94
C ALA A 155 -8.88 7.92 -14.02
N ILE A 156 -7.60 7.89 -13.65
CA ILE A 156 -6.49 7.59 -14.57
C ILE A 156 -6.62 6.17 -15.11
N GLY A 157 -7.02 5.21 -14.28
CA GLY A 157 -7.24 3.83 -14.70
C GLY A 157 -8.36 3.71 -15.74
N VAL A 158 -9.47 4.42 -15.54
CA VAL A 158 -10.56 4.51 -16.52
C VAL A 158 -10.09 5.17 -17.82
N LEU A 159 -9.30 6.24 -17.73
CA LEU A 159 -8.69 6.89 -18.90
C LEU A 159 -7.80 5.90 -19.67
N LEU A 160 -6.93 5.16 -19.00
CA LEU A 160 -6.08 4.16 -19.65
C LEU A 160 -6.89 3.03 -20.30
N MET A 161 -8.02 2.65 -19.71
CA MET A 161 -8.94 1.68 -20.32
C MET A 161 -9.64 2.22 -21.56
N SER A 162 -9.87 3.54 -21.65
CA SER A 162 -10.49 4.18 -22.81
C SER A 162 -9.57 4.26 -24.03
N LEU A 163 -8.25 4.09 -23.86
CA LEU A 163 -7.28 4.21 -24.94
C LEU A 163 -7.56 3.23 -26.09
N PRO A 164 -7.42 3.68 -27.36
CA PRO A 164 -7.65 2.83 -28.52
C PRO A 164 -6.64 1.68 -28.56
N PHE A 165 -7.00 0.65 -29.34
CA PHE A 165 -6.15 -0.52 -29.57
C PHE A 165 -5.80 -1.33 -28.32
N ARG A 166 -6.52 -1.12 -27.21
CA ARG A 166 -6.36 -1.86 -25.94
C ARG A 166 -4.99 -1.65 -25.28
N MET A 167 -4.25 -0.61 -25.66
CA MET A 167 -2.89 -0.36 -25.17
C MET A 167 -2.84 -0.18 -23.64
N GLY A 168 -3.85 0.48 -23.06
CA GLY A 168 -3.90 0.76 -21.63
C GLY A 168 -4.83 -0.14 -20.82
N LYS A 169 -5.54 -1.10 -21.44
CA LYS A 169 -6.63 -1.84 -20.77
C LYS A 169 -6.16 -2.63 -19.54
N GLY A 170 -5.01 -3.30 -19.64
CA GLY A 170 -4.43 -4.06 -18.53
C GLY A 170 -3.99 -3.13 -17.39
N ILE A 171 -3.15 -2.15 -17.72
CA ILE A 171 -2.60 -1.18 -16.75
C ILE A 171 -3.73 -0.42 -16.06
N GLY A 172 -4.73 0.03 -16.81
CA GLY A 172 -5.87 0.76 -16.26
C GLY A 172 -6.69 -0.08 -15.28
N GLY A 173 -6.98 -1.34 -15.60
CA GLY A 173 -7.68 -2.24 -14.68
C GLY A 173 -6.88 -2.51 -13.41
N TYR A 174 -5.57 -2.76 -13.51
CA TYR A 174 -4.71 -2.94 -12.34
C TYR A 174 -4.62 -1.69 -11.47
N LEU A 175 -4.60 -0.51 -12.08
CA LEU A 175 -4.52 0.76 -11.36
C LEU A 175 -5.83 1.06 -10.62
N ILE A 176 -6.99 0.76 -11.22
CA ILE A 176 -8.29 0.79 -10.51
C ILE A 176 -8.27 -0.21 -9.35
N GLY A 177 -7.82 -1.45 -9.60
CA GLY A 177 -7.83 -2.49 -8.57
C GLY A 177 -6.89 -2.21 -7.40
N PHE A 178 -5.72 -1.65 -7.68
CA PHE A 178 -4.80 -1.13 -6.69
C PHE A 178 -5.46 -0.06 -5.83
N ALA A 179 -6.02 0.99 -6.46
CA ALA A 179 -6.64 2.09 -5.75
C ALA A 179 -7.78 1.64 -4.82
N ILE A 180 -8.65 0.74 -5.29
CA ILE A 180 -9.78 0.22 -4.51
C ILE A 180 -9.28 -0.59 -3.31
N VAL A 181 -8.43 -1.59 -3.56
CA VAL A 181 -8.01 -2.54 -2.52
C VAL A 181 -7.14 -1.86 -1.47
N PHE A 182 -6.20 -1.01 -1.87
CA PHE A 182 -5.37 -0.27 -0.93
C PHE A 182 -6.19 0.77 -0.17
N TYR A 183 -7.17 1.42 -0.80
CA TYR A 183 -7.99 2.39 -0.08
C TYR A 183 -8.80 1.75 1.06
N ILE A 184 -9.31 0.54 0.83
CA ILE A 184 -10.12 -0.19 1.80
C ILE A 184 -9.25 -0.90 2.84
N GLY A 185 -8.18 -1.55 2.40
CA GLY A 185 -7.39 -2.45 3.23
C GLY A 185 -6.24 -1.78 3.97
N PHE A 186 -5.58 -0.78 3.40
CA PHE A 186 -4.40 -0.18 4.03
C PHE A 186 -4.66 0.43 5.42
N PRO A 187 -5.82 1.05 5.71
CA PRO A 187 -6.15 1.57 7.04
C PRO A 187 -6.08 0.54 8.19
N TYR A 188 -6.10 -0.76 7.91
CA TYR A 188 -6.03 -1.82 8.92
C TYR A 188 -4.61 -2.16 9.40
N LEU A 189 -3.59 -1.74 8.65
CA LEU A 189 -2.20 -2.08 8.94
C LEU A 189 -1.74 -1.73 10.38
N PRO A 190 -2.03 -0.54 10.95
CA PRO A 190 -1.55 -0.21 12.30
C PRO A 190 -2.20 -1.04 13.40
N VAL A 191 -3.40 -1.57 13.19
CA VAL A 191 -4.06 -2.51 14.12
C VAL A 191 -3.31 -3.83 14.16
N LEU A 192 -2.87 -4.32 13.00
CA LEU A 192 -2.11 -5.56 12.92
C LEU A 192 -0.74 -5.41 13.60
N ILE A 193 -0.10 -4.25 13.44
CA ILE A 193 1.16 -3.94 14.14
C ILE A 193 0.92 -3.89 15.65
N SER A 194 -0.02 -3.06 16.11
CA SER A 194 -0.28 -2.87 17.55
C SER A 194 -0.76 -4.14 18.25
N GLY A 195 -1.52 -5.00 17.56
CA GLY A 195 -1.99 -6.28 18.09
C GLY A 195 -0.91 -7.36 18.24
N THR A 196 0.27 -7.17 17.61
CA THR A 196 1.38 -8.13 17.65
C THR A 196 2.64 -7.57 18.33
N SER A 197 2.77 -6.24 18.39
CA SER A 197 3.88 -5.57 19.05
C SER A 197 3.82 -5.74 20.59
N PRO A 198 4.98 -5.91 21.26
CA PRO A 198 5.02 -5.84 22.72
C PRO A 198 4.63 -4.43 23.19
N SER A 199 4.11 -4.31 24.42
CA SER A 199 3.85 -3.02 25.04
C SER A 199 5.17 -2.23 25.15
N LEU A 200 5.36 -1.26 24.25
CA LEU A 200 6.58 -0.46 24.20
C LEU A 200 6.79 0.39 25.47
N TYR A 201 5.72 0.66 26.23
CA TYR A 201 5.80 1.38 27.51
C TYR A 201 6.44 0.57 28.65
N ASP A 202 6.36 -0.76 28.62
CA ASP A 202 6.91 -1.61 29.70
C ASP A 202 8.41 -1.87 29.53
N LEU A 203 8.98 -1.52 28.39
CA LEU A 203 10.43 -1.58 28.10
C LEU A 203 11.26 -0.55 28.89
N VAL A 204 10.64 0.23 29.79
CA VAL A 204 11.36 1.15 30.67
C VAL A 204 12.08 0.34 31.75
N VAL A 205 13.31 0.00 31.43
CA VAL A 205 14.24 -0.80 32.23
C VAL A 205 14.43 -0.19 33.63
N HIS A 206 13.82 -0.81 34.64
CA HIS A 206 14.12 -0.50 36.05
C HIS A 206 15.39 -1.22 36.53
N ASN A 207 15.89 -2.22 35.79
CA ASN A 207 17.05 -3.04 36.18
C ASN A 207 17.90 -3.49 34.96
N LEU A 208 19.22 -3.26 35.03
CA LEU A 208 20.20 -3.51 33.96
C LEU A 208 20.17 -4.95 33.40
N GLN A 209 19.97 -5.92 34.29
CA GLN A 209 19.96 -7.34 33.93
C GLN A 209 18.63 -7.77 33.27
N LEU A 210 17.52 -7.12 33.63
CA LEU A 210 16.23 -7.32 32.99
C LEU A 210 16.20 -6.65 31.61
N GLY A 211 16.81 -5.47 31.47
CA GLY A 211 16.85 -4.75 30.20
C GLY A 211 17.57 -5.49 29.08
N LEU A 212 18.70 -6.16 29.36
CA LEU A 212 19.39 -6.97 28.35
C LEU A 212 18.62 -8.24 27.96
N ALA A 213 17.92 -8.87 28.91
CA ALA A 213 17.06 -10.02 28.64
C ALA A 213 15.83 -9.60 27.81
N GLU A 214 15.20 -8.47 28.14
CA GLU A 214 14.09 -7.88 27.42
C GLU A 214 14.46 -7.47 26.00
N ILE A 215 15.65 -6.90 25.77
CA ILE A 215 16.14 -6.60 24.41
C ILE A 215 16.23 -7.88 23.58
N SER A 216 16.79 -8.97 24.14
CA SER A 216 16.96 -10.22 23.41
C SER A 216 15.63 -10.92 23.08
N PHE A 217 14.63 -10.79 23.95
CA PHE A 217 13.30 -11.38 23.76
C PHE A 217 12.42 -10.54 22.81
N ASN A 218 12.50 -9.21 22.91
CA ASN A 218 11.62 -8.33 22.15
C ASN A 218 12.12 -8.08 20.73
N PHE A 219 13.42 -8.21 20.45
CA PHE A 219 13.97 -7.98 19.12
C PHE A 219 13.26 -8.81 18.02
N PRO A 220 13.10 -10.15 18.13
CA PRO A 220 12.38 -10.93 17.13
C PRO A 220 10.91 -10.50 16.95
N ILE A 221 10.22 -10.13 18.02
CA ILE A 221 8.81 -9.74 17.98
C ILE A 221 8.65 -8.37 17.29
N LEU A 222 9.57 -7.44 17.54
CA LEU A 222 9.61 -6.15 16.87
C LEU A 222 9.88 -6.30 15.36
N VAL A 223 10.84 -7.17 14.98
CA VAL A 223 11.07 -7.50 13.56
C VAL A 223 9.81 -8.10 12.93
N TYR A 224 9.13 -9.02 13.62
CA TYR A 224 7.90 -9.60 13.13
C TYR A 224 6.80 -8.55 12.92
N SER A 225 6.54 -7.72 13.94
CA SER A 225 5.39 -6.80 13.97
C SER A 225 5.57 -5.60 13.04
N PHE A 226 6.78 -5.04 12.94
CA PHE A 226 7.02 -3.81 12.17
C PHE A 226 7.59 -4.04 10.77
N ILE A 227 8.19 -5.20 10.49
CA ILE A 227 8.82 -5.49 9.20
C ILE A 227 8.09 -6.62 8.49
N ILE A 228 8.06 -7.82 9.07
CA ILE A 228 7.55 -9.01 8.39
C ILE A 228 6.05 -8.89 8.13
N LEU A 229 5.27 -8.58 9.17
CA LEU A 229 3.82 -8.54 9.09
C LEU A 229 3.32 -7.46 8.09
N PRO A 230 3.82 -6.21 8.10
CA PRO A 230 3.44 -5.21 7.10
C PRO A 230 3.80 -5.61 5.68
N ILE A 231 4.98 -6.21 5.45
CA ILE A 231 5.38 -6.70 4.12
C ILE A 231 4.42 -7.79 3.63
N VAL A 232 4.09 -8.77 4.48
CA VAL A 232 3.14 -9.84 4.15
C VAL A 232 1.76 -9.25 3.88
N TYR A 233 1.30 -8.30 4.68
CA TYR A 233 0.01 -7.65 4.52
C TYR A 233 -0.09 -6.86 3.21
N ILE A 234 0.93 -6.05 2.89
CA ILE A 234 1.02 -5.34 1.62
C ILE A 234 1.07 -6.33 0.45
N GLY A 235 1.76 -7.47 0.59
CA GLY A 235 1.77 -8.55 -0.40
C GLY A 235 0.38 -9.15 -0.63
N ILE A 236 -0.40 -9.36 0.43
CA ILE A 236 -1.80 -9.82 0.35
C ILE A 236 -2.66 -8.77 -0.37
N LEU A 237 -2.54 -7.49 -0.02
CA LEU A 237 -3.25 -6.40 -0.70
C LEU A 237 -2.90 -6.34 -2.18
N MET A 238 -1.61 -6.44 -2.53
CA MET A 238 -1.16 -6.53 -3.93
C MET A 238 -1.81 -7.71 -4.65
N GLY A 239 -1.87 -8.89 -4.03
CA GLY A 239 -2.54 -10.07 -4.59
C GLY A 239 -4.01 -9.81 -4.91
N PHE A 240 -4.75 -9.21 -3.97
CA PHE A 240 -6.13 -8.80 -4.20
C PHE A 240 -6.26 -7.73 -5.29
N SER A 241 -5.35 -6.76 -5.36
CA SER A 241 -5.31 -5.74 -6.41
C SER A 241 -5.11 -6.36 -7.79
N PHE A 242 -4.23 -7.36 -7.94
CA PHE A 242 -4.03 -8.08 -9.18
C PHE A 242 -5.28 -8.85 -9.60
N ILE A 243 -5.90 -9.58 -8.67
CA ILE A 243 -7.12 -10.34 -8.93
C ILE A 243 -8.22 -9.38 -9.40
N LEU A 244 -8.50 -8.33 -8.61
CA LEU A 244 -9.56 -7.36 -8.93
C LEU A 244 -9.25 -6.62 -10.24
N GLY A 245 -8.01 -6.21 -10.46
CA GLY A 245 -7.58 -5.56 -11.71
C GLY A 245 -7.68 -6.46 -12.94
N SER A 246 -7.46 -7.77 -12.80
CA SER A 246 -7.65 -8.73 -13.89
C SER A 246 -9.13 -8.90 -14.26
N PHE A 247 -10.01 -8.95 -13.25
CA PHE A 247 -11.47 -8.95 -13.44
C PHE A 247 -11.93 -7.67 -14.15
N ILE A 248 -11.45 -6.51 -13.69
CA ILE A 248 -11.80 -5.21 -14.29
C ILE A 248 -11.28 -5.10 -15.72
N SER A 249 -10.06 -5.53 -16.00
CA SER A 249 -9.51 -5.42 -17.36
C SER A 249 -10.06 -6.48 -18.34
N GLY A 250 -10.76 -7.49 -17.83
CA GLY A 250 -11.25 -8.62 -18.64
C GLY A 250 -10.13 -9.47 -19.23
N TYR A 251 -8.90 -9.35 -18.72
CA TYR A 251 -7.83 -10.28 -19.00
C TYR A 251 -7.94 -11.42 -18.00
N SER A 252 -8.28 -12.62 -18.48
CA SER A 252 -8.06 -13.82 -17.68
C SER A 252 -6.56 -13.91 -17.38
N VAL A 253 -6.18 -13.82 -16.11
CA VAL A 253 -4.89 -14.36 -15.67
C VAL A 253 -4.99 -15.85 -15.94
N ARG A 254 -4.52 -16.27 -17.13
CA ARG A 254 -4.23 -17.68 -17.34
C ARG A 254 -3.11 -17.96 -16.36
N LEU A 255 -3.40 -18.73 -15.32
CA LEU A 255 -2.36 -19.30 -14.48
C LEU A 255 -1.31 -19.89 -15.43
N PRO A 256 -0.02 -19.58 -15.26
CA PRO A 256 1.06 -20.11 -16.11
C PRO A 256 1.26 -21.62 -15.97
N ILE A 257 0.30 -22.31 -15.35
CA ILE A 257 0.26 -23.75 -15.16
C ILE A 257 -0.88 -24.23 -16.05
N ASN A 258 -0.54 -24.90 -17.16
CA ASN A 258 -1.49 -25.74 -17.85
C ASN A 258 -1.90 -26.83 -16.86
N ILE A 259 -3.10 -26.73 -16.30
CA ILE A 259 -3.73 -27.85 -15.62
C ILE A 259 -4.39 -28.63 -16.74
N ASP A 260 -3.65 -29.59 -17.30
CA ASP A 260 -4.24 -30.62 -18.13
C ASP A 260 -5.15 -31.46 -17.21
N ILE A 261 -6.47 -31.38 -17.43
CA ILE A 261 -7.47 -32.31 -16.90
C ILE A 261 -7.88 -33.23 -18.04
#